data_AF-A0A2D9YBE7-F1
#
_entry.id   AF-A0A2D9YBE7-F1
#
_cell.length_a   1.000
_cell.length_b   1.000
_cell.length_c   1.000
_cell.angle_alpha   90.00
_cell.angle_beta   90.00
_cell.angle_gamma   90.00
#
_symmetry.space_group_name_H-M   'P 1'
#
loop_
_entity.id
_entity.type
_entity.pdbx_description
1 polymer ?
#
loop_
_entity_poly.entity_id
_entity_poly.type
_entity_poly.pdbx_seq_one_letter_code
_entity_poly.pdbx_strand_id
1 'polypeptide(L)' 'MNSDNDNYTEINKIIEPDEFYDDLIKAHEGLSDAQSRQLNSRLILLMSNQIADNKKLKSLITLARSSLDIA' A
#
# COMPACT_ATOMS: atom_id res chain seq x y z
N MET A 1 24.30 -21.13 -12.36
CA MET A 1 24.21 -19.80 -11.73
C MET A 1 22.85 -19.25 -12.09
N ASN A 2 21.95 -19.16 -11.12
CA ASN A 2 20.54 -18.93 -11.36
C ASN A 2 20.29 -17.57 -12.01
N SER A 3 19.47 -17.61 -13.05
CA SER A 3 18.75 -16.50 -13.64
C SER A 3 17.76 -15.94 -12.61
N ASP A 4 18.24 -15.16 -11.66
CA ASP A 4 17.38 -14.28 -10.87
C ASP A 4 17.21 -12.98 -11.67
N ASN A 5 16.62 -13.15 -12.86
CA ASN A 5 16.25 -12.08 -13.76
C ASN A 5 14.90 -11.51 -13.30
N ASP A 6 14.86 -10.20 -13.10
CA ASP A 6 13.69 -9.31 -13.16
C ASP A 6 12.47 -9.72 -12.33
N ASN A 7 12.27 -9.11 -11.15
CA ASN A 7 10.93 -8.94 -10.55
C ASN A 7 10.83 -7.81 -9.51
N TYR A 8 11.44 -6.65 -9.78
CA TYR A 8 11.05 -5.40 -9.07
C TYR A 8 9.76 -4.78 -9.64
N THR A 9 9.09 -5.43 -10.60
CA THR A 9 8.01 -4.82 -11.41
C THR A 9 6.75 -5.68 -11.51
N GLU A 10 6.37 -6.39 -10.45
CA GLU A 10 4.99 -6.90 -10.29
C GLU A 10 4.37 -6.37 -8.99
N ILE A 11 4.21 -5.05 -8.88
CA ILE A 11 3.48 -4.41 -7.77
C ILE A 11 2.05 -4.03 -8.14
N ASN A 12 1.40 -4.75 -9.06
CA ASN A 12 -0.04 -4.61 -9.23
C ASN A 12 -0.75 -5.95 -9.30
N LYS A 13 -0.96 -6.53 -8.11
CA LYS A 13 -1.83 -7.70 -7.89
C LYS A 13 -3.31 -7.31 -7.71
N ILE A 14 -3.65 -6.03 -7.87
CA ILE A 14 -5.03 -5.56 -7.77
C ILE A 14 -5.71 -5.87 -9.10
N ILE A 15 -6.84 -6.58 -9.05
CA ILE A 15 -7.59 -7.06 -10.22
C ILE A 15 -8.11 -5.86 -11.03
N GLU A 16 -8.59 -4.83 -10.35
CA GLU A 16 -9.12 -3.58 -10.91
C GLU A 16 -8.43 -2.40 -10.23
N PRO A 17 -7.20 -2.05 -10.63
CA PRO A 17 -6.42 -1.01 -9.97
C PRO A 17 -7.10 0.36 -10.10
N ASP A 18 -7.63 0.68 -11.27
CA ASP A 18 -8.27 1.98 -11.55
C ASP A 18 -9.51 2.20 -10.68
N GLU A 19 -10.37 1.19 -10.55
CA GLU A 19 -11.57 1.27 -9.70
C GLU A 19 -11.21 1.46 -8.22
N PHE A 20 -10.19 0.72 -7.74
CA PHE A 20 -9.70 0.90 -6.37
C PHE A 20 -9.12 2.30 -6.14
N TYR A 21 -8.35 2.85 -7.09
CA TYR A 21 -7.80 4.20 -6.98
C TYR A 21 -8.91 5.26 -6.99
N ASP A 22 -9.92 5.12 -7.86
CA ASP A 22 -11.07 6.01 -7.91
C ASP A 22 -11.85 6.02 -6.58
N ASP A 23 -12.10 4.85 -6.00
CA ASP A 23 -12.77 4.72 -4.72
C ASP A 23 -11.96 5.33 -3.57
N LEU A 24 -10.63 5.15 -3.61
CA LEU A 24 -9.74 5.78 -2.64
C LEU A 24 -9.78 7.31 -2.74
N ILE A 25 -9.74 7.87 -3.95
CA ILE A 25 -9.84 9.33 -4.18
C ILE A 25 -11.18 9.86 -3.66
N LYS A 26 -12.29 9.21 -4.04
CA LYS A 26 -13.64 9.59 -3.57
C LYS A 26 -13.75 9.55 -2.05
N ALA A 27 -13.12 8.59 -1.40
CA ALA A 27 -13.12 8.50 0.07
C ALA A 27 -12.46 9.71 0.75
N HIS A 28 -11.60 10.46 0.05
CA HIS A 28 -10.95 11.67 0.55
C HIS A 28 -11.73 12.97 0.27
N GLU A 29 -12.75 12.95 -0.58
CA GLU A 29 -13.50 14.15 -0.95
C GLU A 29 -14.17 14.80 0.27
N GLY A 30 -14.01 16.12 0.41
CA GLY A 30 -14.57 16.90 1.53
C GLY A 30 -13.87 16.72 2.88
N LEU A 31 -12.82 15.89 2.97
CA LEU A 31 -12.01 15.76 4.17
C LEU A 31 -10.94 16.85 4.27
N SER A 32 -10.70 17.35 5.48
CA SER A 32 -9.49 18.11 5.78
C SER A 32 -8.25 17.23 5.74
N ASP A 33 -7.06 17.82 5.63
CA ASP A 33 -5.79 17.08 5.64
C ASP A 33 -5.63 16.18 6.87
N ALA A 34 -6.10 16.64 8.04
CA ALA A 34 -6.06 15.86 9.27
C ALA A 34 -6.98 14.62 9.19
N GLN A 35 -8.19 14.80 8.68
CA GLN A 35 -9.15 13.70 8.47
C GLN A 35 -8.65 12.73 7.39
N SER A 36 -8.05 13.23 6.31
CA SER A 36 -7.44 12.43 5.25
C SER A 36 -6.31 11.54 5.79
N ARG A 37 -5.42 12.07 6.63
CA ARG A 37 -4.41 11.26 7.33
C ARG A 37 -5.02 10.22 8.27
N GLN A 38 -6.10 10.57 8.98
CA GLN A 38 -6.82 9.64 9.85
C GLN A 38 -7.46 8.50 9.04
N LEU A 39 -8.08 8.79 7.90
CA LEU A 39 -8.63 7.79 6.97
C LEU A 39 -7.52 6.82 6.52
N ASN A 40 -6.39 7.33 6.06
CA ASN A 40 -5.26 6.49 5.64
C ASN A 40 -4.74 5.60 6.77
N SER A 41 -4.59 6.14 7.98
CA SER A 41 -4.18 5.36 9.15
C SER A 41 -5.16 4.22 9.46
N ARG A 42 -6.46 4.49 9.31
CA ARG A 42 -7.51 3.49 9.53
C ARG A 42 -7.50 2.41 8.47
N LEU A 43 -7.34 2.77 7.19
CA LEU A 43 -7.20 1.82 6.08
C LEU A 43 -6.00 0.89 6.30
N ILE A 44 -4.84 1.43 6.67
CA ILE A 44 -3.64 0.64 6.98
C ILE A 44 -3.94 -0.39 8.09
N LEU A 45 -4.60 0.02 9.18
CA LEU A 45 -4.96 -0.89 10.27
C LEU A 45 -5.94 -1.99 9.83
N LEU A 46 -6.96 -1.64 9.04
CA LEU A 46 -7.95 -2.59 8.54
C LEU A 46 -7.30 -3.62 7.60
N MET A 47 -6.47 -3.17 6.66
CA MET A 47 -5.73 -4.05 5.76
C MET A 47 -4.73 -4.93 6.52
N SER A 48 -4.07 -4.37 7.55
CA SER A 48 -3.15 -5.13 8.40
C SER A 48 -3.87 -6.26 9.15
N ASN A 49 -5.08 -6.00 9.63
CA ASN A 49 -5.92 -7.02 10.27
C ASN A 49 -6.31 -8.14 9.28
N GLN A 50 -6.59 -7.81 8.01
CA GLN A 50 -6.88 -8.82 6.98
C GLN A 50 -5.65 -9.68 6.65
N ILE A 51 -4.44 -9.10 6.69
CA ILE A 51 -3.19 -9.82 6.42
C ILE A 51 -2.83 -10.79 7.56
N ALA A 52 -3.09 -10.40 8.81
CA ALA A 52 -2.91 -11.23 10.02
C ALA A 52 -1.52 -11.90 10.18
N ASP A 53 -0.46 -11.30 9.62
CA ASP A 53 0.92 -11.83 9.68
C ASP A 53 1.93 -10.71 9.96
N ASN A 54 2.46 -10.70 11.19
CA ASN A 54 3.44 -9.70 11.64
C ASN A 54 4.75 -9.71 10.84
N LYS A 55 5.21 -10.87 10.33
CA LYS A 55 6.44 -10.94 9.53
C LYS A 55 6.22 -10.27 8.18
N LYS A 56 5.09 -10.58 7.53
CA LYS A 56 4.70 -9.97 6.26
C LYS A 56 4.48 -8.46 6.40
N LEU A 57 3.80 -8.01 7.46
CA LEU A 57 3.61 -6.59 7.75
C LEU A 57 4.95 -5.87 7.95
N LYS A 58 5.90 -6.47 8.67
CA LYS A 58 7.25 -5.90 8.83
C LYS A 58 7.98 -5.75 7.50
N SER A 59 7.92 -6.76 6.63
CA SER A 59 8.50 -6.68 5.29
C SER A 59 7.88 -5.58 4.44
N LEU A 60 6.56 -5.40 4.49
CA LEU A 60 5.86 -4.32 3.79
C LEU A 60 6.32 -2.93 4.27
N ILE A 61 6.49 -2.74 5.58
CA ILE A 61 7.02 -1.48 6.14
C ILE A 61 8.44 -1.21 5.63
N THR A 62 9.31 -2.22 5.62
CA THR A 62 10.67 -2.07 5.10
C THR A 62 10.66 -1.67 3.61
N LEU A 63 9.86 -2.35 2.79
CA LEU A 63 9.73 -2.02 1.36
C LEU A 63 9.20 -0.59 1.14
N ALA A 64 8.15 -0.19 1.87
CA ALA A 64 7.59 1.15 1.78
C ALA A 64 8.53 2.26 2.28
N ARG A 65 9.46 1.95 3.18
CA ARG A 65 10.55 2.87 3.56
C ARG A 65 11.58 2.97 2.45
N SER A 66 12.07 1.84 1.94
CA SER A 66 13.08 1.82 0.89
C SER A 66 12.64 2.50 -0.41
N SER A 67 11.35 2.48 -0.75
CA SER A 67 10.84 3.17 -1.94
C SER A 67 10.97 4.70 -1.88
N LEU A 68 11.14 5.27 -0.68
CA LEU A 68 11.32 6.72 -0.49
C LEU A 68 12.79 7.14 -0.61
N ASP A 69 13.72 6.20 -0.42
CA ASP A 69 15.16 6.44 -0.52
C ASP A 69 15.68 6.40 -1.98
N ILE A 70 14.81 6.04 -2.92
CA ILE A 70 15.11 5.89 -4.36
C ILE A 70 14.67 7.15 -5.16
N ALA A 71 14.18 8.20 -4.47
CA ALA A 71 13.74 9.46 -5.06
C ALA A 71 14.83 10.55 -5.01
#